data_AF-A0A850MJN3-F1
#
_entry.id   AF-A0A850MJN3-F1
#
_cell.length_a   1.000
_cell.length_b   1.000
_cell.length_c   1.000
_cell.angle_alpha   90.00
_cell.angle_beta   90.00
_cell.angle_gamma   90.00
#
_symmetry.space_group_name_H-M   'P 1'
#
loop_
_entity.id
_entity.type
_entity.pdbx_description
1 polymer ?
#
loop_
_entity_poly.entity_id
_entity_poly.type
_entity_poly.pdbx_seq_one_letter_code
_entity_poly.pdbx_strand_id
1 'polypeptide(L)'
;MLNQVKSKRITSNKILQQINSEIKRSEPNYIAIFDLDDTVFDTSFRRIFIYEQYLPKIYDLPILNPILQKKHYNFIPLIKKNAVFQEYRSEIIKFFFKLFLSEQFLFLDRPFPGIKPFLDSLIKLDIPIIYLTGRLASTIRKGTFAMLEKYGLPNSLKRQTYLRMKINEKTSDNSYKKRELKRLINQYPEKKFLIFDNESRNCSMFNESLPNDSIIVRFNSVQKKYSHYEGYLLNSWE
;
A
#
# COMPACT_ATOMS: atom_id res chain seq x y z
N MET A 1 9.93 -18.10 -28.67
CA MET A 1 10.52 -17.92 -27.32
C MET A 1 10.13 -16.54 -26.82
N LEU A 2 9.27 -16.45 -25.81
CA LEU A 2 8.94 -15.18 -25.15
C LEU A 2 10.14 -14.79 -24.27
N ASN A 3 10.82 -13.70 -24.61
CA ASN A 3 11.85 -13.12 -23.76
C ASN A 3 11.21 -12.76 -22.41
N GLN A 4 11.55 -13.49 -21.35
CA GLN A 4 11.13 -13.15 -19.99
C GLN A 4 11.77 -11.82 -19.59
N VAL A 5 11.00 -10.73 -19.66
CA VAL A 5 11.44 -9.43 -19.15
C VAL A 5 11.49 -9.54 -17.63
N LYS A 6 12.70 -9.59 -17.06
CA LYS A 6 12.92 -9.76 -15.63
C LYS A 6 12.60 -8.47 -14.86
N SER A 7 11.98 -8.63 -13.69
CA SER A 7 11.80 -7.55 -12.71
C SER A 7 13.13 -6.89 -12.34
N LYS A 8 13.17 -5.56 -12.21
CA LYS A 8 14.37 -4.78 -11.89
C LYS A 8 14.33 -4.32 -10.43
N ARG A 9 15.30 -4.72 -9.62
CA ARG A 9 15.41 -4.24 -8.23
C ARG A 9 15.89 -2.79 -8.20
N ILE A 10 15.26 -1.96 -7.38
CA ILE A 10 15.63 -0.56 -7.16
C ILE A 10 15.63 -0.24 -5.66
N THR A 11 16.38 0.79 -5.26
CA THR A 11 16.39 1.31 -3.89
C THR A 11 15.74 2.69 -3.85
N SER A 12 15.25 3.09 -2.67
CA SER A 12 14.72 4.44 -2.44
C SER A 12 15.73 5.51 -2.83
N ASN A 13 17.01 5.33 -2.44
CA ASN A 13 18.10 6.24 -2.80
C ASN A 13 18.34 6.34 -4.32
N LYS A 14 18.28 5.23 -5.06
CA LYS A 14 18.40 5.26 -6.53
C LYS A 14 17.25 6.02 -7.19
N ILE A 15 16.03 5.86 -6.67
CA ILE A 15 14.87 6.63 -7.15
C ILE A 15 15.09 8.12 -6.91
N LEU A 16 15.49 8.52 -5.70
CA LEU A 16 15.76 9.93 -5.37
C LEU A 16 16.88 10.51 -6.24
N GLN A 17 17.95 9.74 -6.49
CA GLN A 17 19.05 10.15 -7.36
C GLN A 17 18.58 10.39 -8.81
N GLN A 18 17.77 9.47 -9.35
CA GLN A 18 17.19 9.63 -10.68
C GLN A 18 16.32 10.89 -10.77
N ILE A 19 15.38 11.04 -9.83
CA ILE A 19 14.49 12.21 -9.77
C ILE A 19 15.28 13.51 -9.67
N ASN A 20 16.25 13.58 -8.76
CA ASN A 20 17.08 14.77 -8.56
C ASN A 20 17.89 15.10 -9.82
N SER A 21 18.36 14.09 -10.56
CA SER A 21 19.06 14.31 -11.84
C SER A 21 18.15 14.87 -12.93
N GLU A 22 16.87 14.46 -12.96
CA GLU A 22 15.88 14.99 -13.89
C GLU A 22 15.46 16.42 -13.52
N ILE A 23 15.21 16.70 -12.22
CA ILE A 23 14.85 18.03 -11.72
C ILE A 23 15.99 19.05 -11.92
N LYS A 24 17.25 18.64 -11.90
CA LYS A 24 18.36 19.54 -12.23
C LYS A 24 18.40 19.92 -13.72
N ARG A 25 17.75 19.14 -14.60
CA ARG A 25 17.71 19.37 -16.05
C ARG A 25 16.46 20.15 -16.49
N SER A 26 15.39 20.12 -15.69
CA SER A 26 14.12 20.83 -15.95
C SER A 26 13.32 21.00 -14.65
N GLU A 27 12.26 21.81 -14.64
CA GLU A 27 11.42 22.00 -13.44
C GLU A 27 10.80 20.70 -12.86
N PRO A 28 10.41 20.69 -11.56
CA PRO A 28 9.78 19.54 -10.91
C PRO A 28 8.49 19.11 -11.63
N ASN A 29 8.58 18.00 -12.36
CA ASN A 29 7.47 17.51 -13.17
C ASN A 29 6.82 16.23 -12.63
N TYR A 30 7.03 15.91 -11.36
CA TYR A 30 6.52 14.67 -10.76
C TYR A 30 5.36 14.91 -9.79
N ILE A 31 4.45 13.94 -9.74
CA ILE A 31 3.53 13.72 -8.62
C ILE A 31 3.81 12.32 -8.08
N ALA A 32 4.04 12.21 -6.77
CA ALA A 32 4.24 10.93 -6.12
C ALA A 32 2.93 10.39 -5.56
N ILE A 33 2.61 9.13 -5.87
CA ILE A 33 1.40 8.43 -5.43
C ILE A 33 1.81 7.23 -4.60
N PHE A 34 1.22 7.08 -3.42
CA PHE A 34 1.48 5.96 -2.52
C PHE A 34 0.18 5.27 -2.12
N ASP A 35 0.14 3.95 -2.25
CA ASP A 35 -0.76 3.17 -1.43
C ASP A 35 -0.36 3.25 0.06
N LEU A 36 -1.29 2.95 0.97
CA LEU A 36 -1.03 2.94 2.41
C LEU A 36 -0.76 1.54 2.95
N ASP A 37 -1.71 0.62 2.75
CA ASP A 37 -1.73 -0.66 3.45
C ASP A 37 -0.66 -1.60 2.87
N ASP A 38 0.35 -1.87 3.68
CA ASP A 38 1.53 -2.65 3.31
C ASP A 38 2.38 -2.01 2.20
N THR A 39 2.32 -0.67 2.09
CA THR A 39 3.24 0.15 1.28
C THR A 39 3.91 1.22 2.15
N VAL A 40 3.11 2.08 2.79
CA VAL A 40 3.58 3.07 3.78
C VAL A 40 3.52 2.48 5.18
N PHE A 41 2.42 1.80 5.52
CA PHE A 41 2.20 1.19 6.82
C PHE A 41 2.30 -0.33 6.75
N ASP A 42 3.09 -0.93 7.64
CA ASP A 42 3.00 -2.35 7.96
C ASP A 42 1.73 -2.62 8.76
N THR A 43 0.80 -3.36 8.14
CA THR A 43 -0.47 -3.73 8.78
C THR A 43 -0.41 -5.11 9.44
N SER A 44 0.76 -5.77 9.44
CA SER A 44 0.97 -7.09 10.05
C SER A 44 0.59 -7.13 11.52
N PHE A 45 0.98 -6.12 12.28
CA PHE A 45 0.68 -5.98 13.70
C PHE A 45 -0.83 -6.00 13.96
N ARG A 46 -1.60 -5.24 13.17
CA ARG A 46 -3.07 -5.22 13.25
C ARG A 46 -3.67 -6.58 12.92
N ARG A 47 -3.19 -7.25 11.86
CA ARG A 47 -3.68 -8.59 11.48
C ARG A 47 -3.41 -9.63 12.56
N ILE A 48 -2.17 -9.68 13.07
CA ILE A 48 -1.74 -10.61 14.11
C ILE A 48 -2.55 -10.36 15.39
N PHE A 49 -2.71 -9.11 15.80
CA PHE A 49 -3.47 -8.77 16.98
C PHE A 49 -4.94 -9.20 16.88
N ILE A 50 -5.62 -8.92 15.77
CA ILE A 50 -7.00 -9.37 15.55
C ILE A 50 -7.06 -10.91 15.60
N TYR A 51 -6.11 -11.58 14.95
CA TYR A 51 -6.05 -13.03 14.95
C TYR A 51 -5.87 -13.59 16.36
N GLU A 52 -4.89 -13.12 17.14
CA GLU A 52 -4.54 -13.74 18.42
C GLU A 52 -5.49 -13.34 19.55
N GLN A 53 -6.05 -12.13 19.50
CA GLN A 53 -6.77 -11.56 20.64
C GLN A 53 -8.29 -11.59 20.50
N TYR A 54 -8.81 -11.73 19.28
CA TYR A 54 -10.25 -11.68 19.02
C TYR A 54 -10.80 -12.99 18.47
N LEU A 55 -10.15 -13.58 17.47
CA LEU A 55 -10.71 -14.76 16.82
C LEU A 55 -10.76 -16.00 17.75
N PRO A 56 -9.72 -16.33 18.56
CA PRO A 56 -9.74 -17.44 19.52
C PRO A 56 -10.82 -17.37 20.59
N LYS A 57 -11.38 -16.18 20.85
CA LYS A 57 -12.46 -16.01 21.83
C LYS A 57 -13.82 -16.47 21.31
N ILE A 58 -13.94 -16.65 20.00
CA ILE A 58 -15.19 -16.96 19.30
C ILE A 58 -15.07 -18.30 18.58
N TYR A 59 -13.88 -18.60 18.05
CA TYR A 59 -13.60 -19.79 17.26
C TYR A 59 -12.39 -20.51 17.85
N ASP A 60 -12.39 -21.84 17.83
CA ASP A 60 -11.24 -22.65 18.25
C ASP A 60 -10.13 -22.59 17.18
N LEU A 61 -9.27 -21.57 17.27
CA LEU A 61 -8.18 -21.33 16.33
C LEU A 61 -6.82 -21.79 16.88
N PRO A 62 -5.93 -22.34 16.05
CA PRO A 62 -4.58 -22.68 16.48
C PRO A 62 -3.81 -21.42 16.83
N ILE A 63 -2.89 -21.57 17.77
CA ILE A 63 -1.89 -20.55 18.05
C ILE A 63 -1.06 -20.32 16.77
N LEU A 64 -0.91 -19.07 16.37
CA LEU A 64 -0.02 -18.71 15.26
C LEU A 64 1.40 -19.10 15.62
N ASN A 65 1.98 -20.03 14.86
CA ASN A 65 3.40 -20.33 14.98
C ASN A 65 4.19 -19.04 14.62
N PRO A 66 5.16 -18.60 15.44
CA PRO A 66 5.98 -17.42 15.18
C PRO A 66 6.70 -17.43 13.82
N ILE A 67 7.02 -18.61 13.29
CA ILE A 67 7.61 -18.79 11.96
C ILE A 67 6.56 -18.54 10.86
N LEU A 68 5.30 -18.91 11.10
CA LEU A 68 4.18 -18.63 10.20
C LEU A 68 3.79 -17.15 10.23
N GLN A 69 3.91 -16.46 11.38
CA GLN A 69 3.78 -15.00 11.46
C GLN A 69 4.78 -14.30 10.52
N LYS A 70 6.00 -14.84 10.38
CA LYS A 70 7.04 -14.33 9.47
C LYS A 70 6.87 -14.71 7.99
N LYS A 71 6.03 -15.69 7.65
CA LYS A 71 5.87 -16.23 6.28
C LYS A 71 4.50 -15.98 5.66
N HIS A 72 3.44 -15.86 6.47
CA HIS A 72 2.06 -15.77 6.03
C HIS A 72 1.37 -14.52 6.61
N TYR A 73 1.68 -13.38 6.00
CA TYR A 73 1.05 -12.10 6.34
C TYR A 73 -0.40 -12.00 5.84
N ASN A 74 -0.80 -12.91 4.96
CA ASN A 74 -2.18 -13.08 4.56
C ASN A 74 -2.74 -14.27 5.37
N PHE A 75 -3.45 -13.95 6.47
CA PHE A 75 -4.09 -14.93 7.35
C PHE A 75 -5.17 -15.74 6.61
N ILE A 76 -5.71 -15.21 5.49
CA ILE A 76 -6.69 -15.89 4.66
C ILE A 76 -6.16 -17.26 4.20
N PRO A 77 -5.00 -17.39 3.54
CA PRO A 77 -4.37 -18.68 3.27
C PRO A 77 -4.27 -19.65 4.45
N LEU A 78 -4.02 -19.16 5.68
CA LEU A 78 -3.97 -20.01 6.87
C LEU A 78 -5.34 -20.59 7.19
N ILE A 79 -6.38 -19.74 7.21
CA ILE A 79 -7.78 -20.19 7.38
C ILE A 79 -8.17 -21.15 6.25
N LYS A 80 -7.79 -20.86 5.00
CA LYS A 80 -8.16 -21.68 3.84
C LYS A 80 -7.57 -23.09 3.90
N LYS A 81 -6.37 -23.25 4.49
CA LYS A 81 -5.63 -24.51 4.51
C LYS A 81 -5.99 -25.44 5.66
N ASN A 82 -6.58 -24.91 6.73
CA ASN A 82 -6.86 -25.69 7.91
C ASN A 82 -8.32 -26.20 7.89
N ALA A 83 -8.47 -27.53 7.89
CA ALA A 83 -9.73 -28.23 7.73
C ALA A 83 -10.74 -27.93 8.87
N VAL A 84 -10.23 -27.58 10.06
CA VAL A 84 -11.04 -27.22 11.24
C VAL A 84 -11.97 -26.03 10.94
N PHE A 85 -11.63 -25.20 9.95
CA PHE A 85 -12.38 -23.99 9.64
C PHE A 85 -13.38 -24.11 8.51
N GLN A 86 -13.53 -25.28 7.85
CA GLN A 86 -14.31 -25.32 6.62
C GLN A 86 -15.76 -24.83 6.79
N GLU A 87 -16.38 -25.15 7.92
CA GLU A 87 -17.76 -24.73 8.23
C GLU A 87 -17.86 -23.23 8.54
N TYR A 88 -16.94 -22.68 9.35
CA TYR A 88 -16.98 -21.27 9.81
C TYR A 88 -16.15 -20.30 8.95
N ARG A 89 -15.53 -20.78 7.88
CA ARG A 89 -14.53 -20.01 7.12
C ARG A 89 -15.07 -18.68 6.61
N SER A 90 -16.27 -18.65 6.05
CA SER A 90 -16.88 -17.42 5.54
C SER A 90 -17.15 -16.41 6.66
N GLU A 91 -17.59 -16.90 7.81
CA GLU A 91 -17.90 -16.11 8.99
C GLU A 91 -16.63 -15.52 9.63
N ILE A 92 -15.60 -16.34 9.85
CA ILE A 92 -14.30 -15.90 10.38
C ILE A 92 -13.70 -14.82 9.48
N ILE A 93 -13.72 -15.02 8.15
CA ILE A 93 -13.20 -14.04 7.19
C ILE A 93 -14.00 -12.73 7.27
N LYS A 94 -15.33 -12.81 7.32
CA LYS A 94 -16.21 -11.64 7.42
C LYS A 94 -15.99 -10.89 8.73
N PHE A 95 -15.89 -11.60 9.85
CA PHE A 95 -15.64 -11.02 11.17
C PHE A 95 -14.25 -10.38 11.26
N PHE A 96 -13.22 -11.06 10.72
CA PHE A 96 -11.90 -10.46 10.60
C PHE A 96 -11.94 -9.15 9.83
N PHE A 97 -12.55 -9.11 8.63
CA PHE A 97 -12.57 -7.90 7.83
C PHE A 97 -13.39 -6.79 8.46
N LYS A 98 -14.45 -7.13 9.20
CA LYS A 98 -15.20 -6.17 10.02
C LYS A 98 -14.27 -5.46 11.02
N LEU A 99 -13.40 -6.20 11.71
CA LEU A 99 -12.44 -5.62 12.66
C LEU A 99 -11.30 -4.90 11.94
N PHE A 100 -10.72 -5.51 10.91
CA PHE A 100 -9.57 -4.98 10.17
C PHE A 100 -9.90 -3.66 9.46
N LEU A 101 -11.11 -3.52 8.91
CA LEU A 101 -11.59 -2.32 8.21
C LEU A 101 -12.28 -1.31 9.14
N SER A 102 -12.06 -1.43 10.45
CA SER A 102 -12.53 -0.48 11.47
C SER A 102 -11.40 0.39 12.00
N GLU A 103 -11.73 1.54 12.58
CA GLU A 103 -10.73 2.43 13.22
C GLU A 103 -10.11 1.82 14.46
N GLN A 104 -10.82 0.87 15.09
CA GLN A 104 -10.51 0.36 16.42
C GLN A 104 -9.06 -0.13 16.54
N PHE A 105 -8.50 -0.74 15.50
CA PHE A 105 -7.17 -1.35 15.55
C PHE A 105 -6.14 -0.65 14.66
N LEU A 106 -6.51 0.49 14.05
CA LEU A 106 -5.62 1.18 13.12
C LEU A 106 -4.38 1.74 13.83
N PHE A 107 -4.47 1.98 15.15
CA PHE A 107 -3.35 2.44 15.98
C PHE A 107 -2.18 1.45 16.07
N LEU A 108 -2.40 0.19 15.68
CA LEU A 108 -1.40 -0.86 15.62
C LEU A 108 -0.55 -0.81 14.34
N ASP A 109 -1.03 -0.14 13.29
CA ASP A 109 -0.25 0.04 12.08
C ASP A 109 1.01 0.86 12.38
N ARG A 110 2.13 0.48 11.73
CA ARG A 110 3.43 1.14 11.91
C ARG A 110 4.01 1.51 10.56
N PRO A 111 4.62 2.69 10.35
CA PRO A 111 5.28 2.98 9.10
C PRO A 111 6.43 1.98 8.87
N PHE A 112 6.65 1.58 7.62
CA PHE A 112 7.86 0.82 7.30
C PHE A 112 9.11 1.67 7.59
N PRO A 113 10.20 1.08 8.13
CA PRO A 113 11.45 1.80 8.32
C PRO A 113 11.93 2.46 7.01
N GLY A 114 12.43 3.70 7.10
CA GLY A 114 12.90 4.49 5.95
C GLY A 114 11.84 5.30 5.18
N ILE A 115 10.54 5.01 5.34
CA ILE A 115 9.51 5.73 4.54
C ILE A 115 9.46 7.21 4.86
N LYS A 116 9.57 7.60 6.14
CA LYS A 116 9.46 9.01 6.54
C LYS A 116 10.58 9.86 5.91
N PRO A 117 11.88 9.51 6.05
CA PRO A 117 12.95 10.22 5.34
C PRO A 117 12.76 10.31 3.82
N PHE A 118 12.21 9.25 3.21
CA PHE A 118 11.92 9.23 1.77
C PHE A 118 10.85 10.26 1.40
N LEU A 119 9.72 10.27 2.11
CA LEU A 119 8.64 11.24 1.88
C LEU A 119 9.09 12.68 2.17
N ASP A 120 9.87 12.89 3.25
CA ASP A 120 10.45 14.20 3.56
C ASP A 120 11.40 14.67 2.44
N SER A 121 12.11 13.76 1.78
CA SER A 121 12.98 14.09 0.64
C SER A 121 12.18 14.49 -0.59
N LEU A 122 11.04 13.86 -0.85
CA LEU A 122 10.15 14.26 -1.95
C LEU A 122 9.55 15.65 -1.72
N ILE A 123 9.15 15.97 -0.49
CA ILE A 123 8.66 17.32 -0.14
C ILE A 123 9.74 18.38 -0.34
N LYS A 124 10.99 18.09 0.07
CA LYS A 124 12.12 19.01 -0.15
C LYS A 124 12.41 19.26 -1.64
N LEU A 125 11.98 18.37 -2.52
CA LEU A 125 12.07 18.51 -3.97
C LEU A 125 10.81 19.14 -4.59
N ASP A 126 9.89 19.66 -3.77
CA ASP A 126 8.59 20.20 -4.19
C ASP A 126 7.76 19.23 -5.05
N ILE A 127 7.86 17.93 -4.71
CA ILE A 127 7.05 16.88 -5.35
C ILE A 127 5.79 16.65 -4.49
N PRO A 128 4.59 16.92 -5.03
CA PRO A 128 3.35 16.65 -4.32
C PRO A 128 3.17 15.16 -4.03
N ILE A 129 2.63 14.86 -2.86
CA ILE A 129 2.34 13.49 -2.40
C ILE A 129 0.84 13.26 -2.40
N ILE A 130 0.39 12.17 -3.03
CA ILE A 130 -0.98 11.70 -3.00
C ILE A 130 -1.00 10.31 -2.40
N TYR A 131 -1.63 10.14 -1.24
CA TYR A 131 -1.97 8.81 -0.76
C TYR A 131 -3.24 8.34 -1.47
N LEU A 132 -3.14 7.29 -2.30
CA LEU A 132 -4.24 6.69 -3.03
C LEU A 132 -4.48 5.28 -2.48
N THR A 133 -5.49 5.15 -1.63
CA THR A 133 -5.70 3.93 -0.83
C THR A 133 -7.10 3.34 -1.00
N GLY A 134 -7.18 2.01 -0.93
CA GLY A 134 -8.44 1.26 -0.92
C GLY A 134 -9.23 1.37 0.38
N ARG A 135 -8.65 1.97 1.42
CA ARG A 135 -9.32 2.24 2.70
C ARG A 135 -10.63 2.99 2.46
N LEU A 136 -11.69 2.55 3.13
CA LEU A 136 -13.02 3.14 3.01
C LEU A 136 -13.14 4.38 3.90
N ALA A 137 -13.44 5.53 3.30
CA ALA A 137 -13.48 6.81 3.99
C ALA A 137 -14.53 6.85 5.11
N SER A 138 -15.69 6.23 4.90
CA SER A 138 -16.78 6.21 5.89
C SER A 138 -16.44 5.39 7.14
N THR A 139 -15.47 4.48 7.07
CA THR A 139 -15.14 3.62 8.22
C THR A 139 -13.83 3.95 8.88
N ILE A 140 -12.80 4.43 8.16
CA ILE A 140 -11.43 4.56 8.70
C ILE A 140 -10.69 5.86 8.37
N ARG A 141 -11.38 6.90 7.93
CA ARG A 141 -10.73 8.18 7.57
C ARG A 141 -10.08 8.86 8.75
N LYS A 142 -10.79 9.00 9.88
CA LYS A 142 -10.29 9.72 11.05
C LYS A 142 -9.08 8.99 11.63
N GLY A 143 -9.20 7.67 11.77
CA GLY A 143 -8.07 6.83 12.18
C GLY A 143 -6.87 6.99 11.25
N THR A 144 -7.09 6.97 9.93
CA THR A 144 -5.99 7.07 8.95
C THR A 144 -5.23 8.39 9.10
N PHE A 145 -5.96 9.50 9.25
CA PHE A 145 -5.35 10.80 9.51
C PHE A 145 -4.56 10.83 10.81
N ALA A 146 -5.13 10.31 11.90
CA ALA A 146 -4.46 10.24 13.19
C ALA A 146 -3.15 9.44 13.11
N MET A 147 -3.10 8.38 12.30
CA MET A 147 -1.88 7.59 12.12
C MET A 147 -0.81 8.32 11.31
N LEU A 148 -1.19 9.04 10.24
CA LEU A 148 -0.25 9.88 9.49
C LEU A 148 0.35 10.96 10.40
N GLU A 149 -0.49 11.61 11.20
CA GLU A 149 -0.07 12.64 12.16
C GLU A 149 0.82 12.08 13.28
N LYS A 150 0.40 10.99 13.93
CA LYS A 150 1.13 10.33 15.02
C LYS A 150 2.58 10.03 14.66
N TYR A 151 2.83 9.59 13.42
CA TYR A 151 4.18 9.25 12.95
C TYR A 151 4.89 10.41 12.24
N GLY A 152 4.32 11.61 12.26
CA GLY A 152 4.88 12.80 11.62
C GLY A 152 5.03 12.65 10.10
N LEU A 153 4.27 11.74 9.49
CA LEU A 153 4.24 11.60 8.03
C LEU A 153 3.55 12.81 7.42
N PRO A 154 3.85 13.16 6.17
CA PRO A 154 3.09 14.18 5.46
C PRO A 154 1.60 13.85 5.50
N ASN A 155 0.78 14.83 5.87
CA ASN A 155 -0.66 14.72 5.89
C ASN A 155 -1.26 15.97 5.23
N SER A 156 -2.55 15.97 4.93
CA SER A 156 -3.19 17.06 4.18
C SER A 156 -3.26 18.41 4.91
N LEU A 157 -2.73 18.51 6.13
CA LEU A 157 -2.52 19.79 6.81
C LEU A 157 -1.26 20.49 6.30
N LYS A 158 -0.33 19.76 5.67
CA LYS A 158 0.84 20.32 4.99
C LYS A 158 0.50 20.60 3.53
N ARG A 159 0.94 21.75 3.02
CA ARG A 159 0.86 22.09 1.59
C ARG A 159 1.44 20.91 0.78
N GLN A 160 0.84 20.60 -0.36
CA GLN A 160 1.30 19.57 -1.31
C GLN A 160 1.04 18.09 -0.94
N THR A 161 0.29 17.77 0.13
CA THR A 161 -0.10 16.37 0.43
C THR A 161 -1.62 16.15 0.40
N TYR A 162 -2.08 15.07 -0.25
CA TYR A 162 -3.50 14.74 -0.39
C TYR A 162 -3.80 13.29 -0.02
N LEU A 163 -4.96 13.06 0.60
CA LEU A 163 -5.48 11.71 0.91
C LEU A 163 -6.72 11.42 0.05
N ARG A 164 -6.60 10.41 -0.83
CA ARG A 164 -7.66 9.87 -1.69
C ARG A 164 -8.04 8.48 -1.19
N MET A 165 -9.27 8.37 -0.68
CA MET A 165 -9.83 7.15 -0.09
C MET A 165 -11.06 6.69 -0.87
N LYS A 166 -11.31 5.38 -0.86
CA LYS A 166 -12.52 4.80 -1.42
C LYS A 166 -13.75 5.32 -0.69
N ILE A 167 -14.81 5.67 -1.42
CA ILE A 167 -16.07 6.19 -0.85
C ILE A 167 -17.14 5.09 -0.76
N ASN A 168 -17.15 4.16 -1.72
CA ASN A 168 -18.16 3.11 -1.81
C ASN A 168 -17.54 1.74 -1.55
N GLU A 169 -18.06 1.03 -0.55
CA GLU A 169 -17.60 -0.30 -0.15
C GLU A 169 -17.66 -1.32 -1.31
N LYS A 170 -18.74 -1.29 -2.11
CA LYS A 170 -18.98 -2.19 -3.24
C LYS A 170 -18.01 -1.99 -4.40
N THR A 171 -17.33 -0.84 -4.46
CA THR A 171 -16.30 -0.62 -5.48
C THR A 171 -15.05 -1.42 -5.11
N SER A 172 -14.53 -2.20 -6.06
CA SER A 172 -13.25 -2.89 -5.85
C SER A 172 -12.11 -1.88 -5.72
N ASP A 173 -11.05 -2.22 -4.97
CA ASP A 173 -9.87 -1.35 -4.83
C ASP A 173 -9.29 -0.99 -6.20
N ASN A 174 -9.09 -1.99 -7.05
CA ASN A 174 -8.53 -1.80 -8.39
C ASN A 174 -9.39 -0.87 -9.28
N SER A 175 -10.72 -1.05 -9.28
CA SER A 175 -11.62 -0.19 -10.06
C SER A 175 -11.63 1.25 -9.53
N TYR A 176 -11.58 1.42 -8.20
CA TYR A 176 -11.48 2.73 -7.57
C TYR A 176 -10.17 3.43 -7.96
N LYS A 177 -9.02 2.77 -7.73
CA LYS A 177 -7.69 3.32 -8.05
C LYS A 177 -7.53 3.64 -9.53
N LYS A 178 -8.05 2.79 -10.43
CA LYS A 178 -8.04 3.06 -11.88
C LYS A 178 -8.78 4.35 -12.24
N ARG A 179 -9.98 4.54 -11.67
CA ARG A 179 -10.78 5.74 -11.92
C ARG A 179 -10.11 7.00 -11.35
N GLU A 180 -9.58 6.92 -10.13
CA GLU A 180 -8.88 8.07 -9.53
C GLU A 180 -7.60 8.41 -10.28
N LEU A 181 -6.84 7.40 -10.73
CA LEU A 181 -5.65 7.64 -11.54
C LEU A 181 -6.01 8.37 -12.84
N LYS A 182 -7.07 7.93 -13.55
CA LYS A 182 -7.55 8.63 -14.75
C LYS A 182 -7.90 10.09 -14.46
N ARG A 183 -8.54 10.37 -13.32
CA ARG A 183 -8.84 11.75 -12.89
C ARG A 183 -7.57 12.56 -12.66
N LEU A 184 -6.56 11.97 -12.02
CA LEU A 184 -5.27 12.63 -11.77
C LEU A 184 -4.51 12.91 -13.07
N ILE A 185 -4.46 11.96 -14.01
CA ILE A 185 -3.86 12.16 -15.33
C ILE A 185 -4.54 13.32 -16.05
N ASN A 186 -5.87 13.35 -16.08
CA ASN A 186 -6.62 14.44 -16.71
C ASN A 186 -6.43 15.79 -16.01
N GLN A 187 -6.28 15.78 -14.68
CA GLN A 187 -6.06 16.99 -13.89
C GLN A 187 -4.63 17.53 -14.05
N TYR A 188 -3.66 16.66 -14.33
CA TYR A 188 -2.24 16.99 -14.42
C TYR A 188 -1.60 16.37 -15.67
N PRO A 189 -2.04 16.76 -16.89
CA PRO A 189 -1.63 16.11 -18.13
C PRO A 189 -0.12 16.21 -18.40
N GLU A 190 0.52 17.29 -17.93
CA GLU A 190 1.96 17.51 -18.11
C GLU A 190 2.83 16.79 -17.08
N LYS A 191 2.24 16.25 -16.00
CA LYS A 191 3.01 15.64 -14.89
C LYS A 191 3.32 14.17 -15.16
N LYS A 192 4.55 13.79 -14.82
CA LYS A 192 4.96 12.39 -14.67
C LYS A 192 4.50 11.85 -13.30
N PHE A 193 4.18 10.57 -13.23
CA PHE A 193 3.75 9.94 -11.98
C PHE A 193 4.84 9.02 -11.44
N LEU A 194 5.08 9.11 -10.13
CA LEU A 194 5.90 8.17 -9.39
C LEU A 194 4.97 7.38 -8.45
N ILE A 195 4.65 6.14 -8.79
CA ILE A 195 3.64 5.35 -8.08
C ILE A 195 4.27 4.20 -7.30
N PHE A 196 3.89 4.08 -6.03
CA PHE A 196 4.26 2.99 -5.14
C PHE A 196 3.02 2.25 -4.66
N ASP A 197 2.98 0.95 -4.92
CA ASP A 197 1.90 0.05 -4.47
C ASP A 197 2.50 -1.34 -4.21
N ASN A 198 1.97 -2.07 -3.25
CA ASN A 198 2.43 -3.42 -2.95
C ASN A 198 1.75 -4.49 -3.81
N GLU A 199 0.60 -4.19 -4.39
CA GLU A 199 -0.17 -5.15 -5.17
C GLU A 199 0.26 -5.15 -6.63
N SER A 200 0.78 -6.29 -7.11
CA SER A 200 1.16 -6.45 -8.53
C SER A 200 0.02 -6.12 -9.49
N ARG A 201 -1.23 -6.45 -9.14
CA ARG A 201 -2.41 -6.14 -9.98
C ARG A 201 -2.64 -4.64 -10.14
N ASN A 202 -2.45 -3.87 -9.07
CA ASN A 202 -2.53 -2.42 -9.14
C ASN A 202 -1.36 -1.86 -9.96
N CYS A 203 -0.14 -2.34 -9.72
CA CYS A 203 1.04 -1.92 -10.48
C CYS A 203 0.90 -2.19 -11.99
N SER A 204 0.42 -3.38 -12.39
CA SER A 204 0.14 -3.71 -13.79
C SER A 204 -0.92 -2.78 -14.39
N MET A 205 -2.01 -2.53 -13.66
CA MET A 205 -3.07 -1.61 -14.11
C MET A 205 -2.55 -0.18 -14.27
N PHE A 206 -1.66 0.28 -13.39
CA PHE A 206 -1.02 1.58 -13.51
C PHE A 206 -0.11 1.66 -14.75
N ASN A 207 0.71 0.63 -15.00
CA ASN A 207 1.54 0.54 -16.21
C ASN A 207 0.71 0.64 -17.50
N GLU A 208 -0.47 0.02 -17.54
CA GLU A 208 -1.39 0.07 -18.69
C GLU A 208 -2.04 1.45 -18.90
N SER A 209 -2.11 2.28 -17.83
CA SER A 209 -2.90 3.51 -17.82
C SER A 209 -2.05 4.78 -17.88
N LEU A 210 -0.74 4.71 -17.65
CA LEU A 210 0.14 5.86 -17.49
C LEU A 210 0.93 6.19 -18.76
N PRO A 211 1.36 7.46 -18.93
CA PRO A 211 2.34 7.86 -19.94
C PRO A 211 3.67 7.09 -19.78
N ASN A 212 4.40 6.92 -20.90
CA ASN A 212 5.60 6.07 -21.02
C ASN A 212 6.76 6.40 -20.08
N ASP A 213 6.76 7.58 -19.47
CA ASP A 213 7.82 8.17 -18.66
C ASP A 213 7.47 8.25 -17.16
N SER A 214 6.31 7.72 -16.76
CA SER A 214 5.97 7.49 -15.34
C SER A 214 6.72 6.29 -14.77
N ILE A 215 7.04 6.35 -13.48
CA ILE A 215 7.77 5.31 -12.76
C ILE A 215 6.78 4.59 -11.84
N ILE A 216 6.57 3.30 -12.07
CA ILE A 216 5.76 2.44 -11.21
C ILE A 216 6.69 1.48 -10.46
N VAL A 217 6.58 1.48 -9.15
CA VAL A 217 7.41 0.69 -8.24
C VAL A 217 6.51 -0.20 -7.40
N ARG A 218 6.68 -1.51 -7.54
CA ARG A 218 6.04 -2.44 -6.63
C ARG A 218 6.85 -2.51 -5.34
N PHE A 219 6.27 -2.13 -4.22
CA PHE A 219 6.86 -2.34 -2.91
C PHE A 219 6.65 -3.79 -2.48
N ASN A 220 7.73 -4.53 -2.29
CA ASN A 220 7.71 -5.91 -1.88
C ASN A 220 7.51 -6.01 -0.37
N SER A 221 6.30 -5.70 0.07
CA SER A 221 5.88 -6.05 1.42
C SER A 221 5.60 -7.54 1.55
N VAL A 222 5.61 -8.00 2.79
CA VAL A 222 5.62 -9.43 3.09
C VAL A 222 4.30 -10.14 2.71
N GLN A 223 3.28 -9.38 2.29
CA GLN A 223 1.98 -9.87 1.85
C GLN A 223 2.00 -10.65 0.52
N LYS A 224 2.89 -10.33 -0.45
CA LYS A 224 2.80 -10.90 -1.82
C LYS A 224 4.17 -11.13 -2.48
N LYS A 225 4.93 -12.09 -1.94
CA LYS A 225 6.13 -12.63 -2.64
C LYS A 225 5.82 -13.36 -3.96
N TYR A 226 4.56 -13.69 -4.25
CA TYR A 226 4.21 -14.68 -5.28
C TYR A 226 3.39 -14.16 -6.47
N SER A 227 3.17 -12.86 -6.62
CA SER A 227 2.55 -12.31 -7.84
C SER A 227 3.61 -11.73 -8.76
N HIS A 228 3.81 -12.37 -9.92
CA HIS A 228 4.71 -11.89 -10.97
C HIS A 228 4.39 -10.43 -11.31
N TYR A 229 5.42 -9.59 -11.35
CA TYR A 229 5.30 -8.19 -11.77
C TYR A 229 6.57 -7.82 -12.54
N GLU A 230 6.37 -7.31 -13.75
CA GLU A 230 7.43 -6.85 -14.63
C GLU A 230 7.56 -5.34 -14.49
N GLY A 231 8.58 -4.90 -13.77
CA GLY A 231 8.81 -3.49 -13.46
C GLY A 231 9.82 -3.30 -12.33
N TYR A 232 9.80 -2.13 -11.70
CA TYR A 232 10.67 -1.83 -10.57
C TYR A 232 10.17 -2.48 -9.28
N LEU A 233 11.08 -3.09 -8.53
CA LEU A 233 10.83 -3.70 -7.24
C LEU A 233 11.63 -3.02 -6.14
N LEU A 234 10.94 -2.53 -5.11
CA LEU A 234 11.54 -1.95 -3.91
C LEU A 234 11.32 -2.90 -2.72
N ASN A 235 12.37 -3.33 -2.04
CA ASN A 235 12.26 -4.29 -0.92
C ASN A 235 12.28 -3.63 0.47
N SER A 236 12.78 -2.41 0.55
CA SER A 236 12.90 -1.61 1.77
C SER A 236 12.87 -0.14 1.38
N TRP A 237 12.42 0.74 2.28
CA TRP A 237 12.56 2.18 2.11
C TRP A 237 13.91 2.70 2.62
N GLU A 238 14.65 1.89 3.36
CA GLU A 238 16.04 2.14 3.78
C GLU A 238 17.05 1.98 2.62
#